data_AF-A0A660USH1-F1
#
_entry.id   AF-A0A660USH1-F1
#
_cell.length_a   1.000
_cell.length_b   1.000
_cell.length_c   1.000
_cell.angle_alpha   90.00
_cell.angle_beta   90.00
_cell.angle_gamma   90.00
#
_symmetry.space_group_name_H-M   'P 1'
#
loop_
_entity.id
_entity.type
_entity.pdbx_description
1 polymer ?
#
loop_
_entity_poly.entity_id
_entity_poly.type
_entity_poly.pdbx_seq_one_letter_code
_entity_poly.pdbx_strand_id
1 'polypeptide(L)'
;MESAVNKSLRWWLLPAVVAIALLFLGEGLRSAPGAGSVPDPRADAIIVVPVQLGRDAYGLVMVDTIGKTLWVYEISARAPKNQLRLLAARDWQYDQLLTEYNTGEPRPSQVKQLLEKLDTPQKVERRTRRELEELAQPAID
;
A
#
# COMPACT_ATOMS: atom_id res chain seq x y z
N MET A 1 43.33 40.65 28.32
CA MET A 1 42.28 40.31 29.31
C MET A 1 41.02 41.07 28.94
N GLU A 2 39.86 40.51 28.69
CA GLU A 2 39.41 39.20 28.25
C GLU A 2 37.94 39.47 27.86
N SER A 3 37.50 38.89 26.76
CA SER A 3 36.28 39.26 26.05
C SER A 3 35.02 39.21 26.92
N ALA A 4 34.35 40.35 27.10
CA ALA A 4 32.97 40.45 27.55
C ALA A 4 32.02 39.96 26.45
N VAL A 5 31.99 38.64 26.24
CA VAL A 5 31.12 37.99 25.26
C VAL A 5 29.69 37.94 25.80
N ASN A 6 28.80 38.66 25.11
CA ASN A 6 27.33 38.69 25.19
C ASN A 6 26.68 37.52 25.96
N LYS A 7 26.31 37.76 27.22
CA LYS A 7 25.44 36.87 28.01
C LYS A 7 23.99 36.82 27.48
N SER A 8 23.53 37.85 26.78
CA SER A 8 22.15 37.96 26.25
C SER A 8 21.90 37.14 24.98
N LEU A 9 22.94 36.85 24.20
CA LEU A 9 22.82 36.11 22.93
C LEU A 9 22.70 34.59 23.13
N ARG A 10 23.04 34.08 24.33
CA ARG A 10 23.03 32.63 24.64
C ARG A 10 21.69 32.12 25.16
N TRP A 11 20.82 32.99 25.69
CA TRP A 11 19.59 32.55 26.34
C TRP A 11 18.48 32.15 25.36
N TRP A 12 18.47 32.72 24.16
CA TRP A 12 17.53 32.37 23.08
C TRP A 12 17.90 31.07 22.33
N LEU A 13 19.12 30.55 22.51
CA LEU A 13 19.53 29.29 21.87
C LEU A 13 18.92 28.07 22.58
N LEU A 14 18.61 28.17 23.87
CA LEU A 14 18.01 27.07 24.63
C LEU A 14 16.62 26.64 24.12
N PRO A 15 15.64 27.53 23.87
CA PRO A 15 14.35 27.11 23.31
C PRO A 15 14.50 26.59 21.87
N ALA A 16 15.43 27.13 21.08
CA ALA A 16 15.68 26.65 19.72
C ALA A 16 16.21 25.20 19.72
N VAL A 17 17.14 24.86 20.61
CA VAL A 17 17.65 23.49 20.75
C VAL A 17 16.57 22.53 21.24
N VAL A 18 15.70 22.96 22.16
CA VAL A 18 14.56 22.14 22.64
C VAL A 18 13.53 21.92 21.53
N ALA A 19 13.19 22.94 20.74
CA ALA A 19 12.27 22.81 19.61
C ALA A 19 12.81 21.86 18.53
N ILE A 20 14.12 21.93 18.24
CA ILE A 20 14.80 21.03 17.31
C ILE A 20 14.81 19.60 17.88
N ALA A 21 15.12 19.42 19.17
CA ALA A 21 15.08 18.11 19.81
C ALA A 21 13.68 17.49 19.78
N LEU A 22 12.62 18.28 19.98
CA LEU A 22 11.23 17.82 19.90
C LEU A 22 10.83 17.42 18.47
N LEU A 23 11.35 18.09 17.44
CA LEU A 23 11.15 17.71 16.04
C LEU A 23 11.79 16.35 15.73
N PHE A 24 12.99 16.07 16.26
CA PHE A 24 13.66 14.77 16.06
C PHE A 24 13.12 13.65 16.96
N LEU A 25 12.55 13.96 18.14
CA LEU A 25 11.91 12.96 19.01
C LEU A 25 10.53 12.53 18.49
N GLY A 26 9.87 13.35 17.69
CA GLY A 26 8.56 13.05 17.09
C GLY A 26 8.60 12.04 15.92
N GLU A 27 9.76 11.81 15.31
CA GLU A 27 9.88 10.84 14.22
C GLU A 27 9.99 9.38 14.69
N GLY A 28 10.44 9.15 15.93
CA GLY A 28 10.56 7.79 16.51
C GLY A 28 9.23 7.13 16.88
N LEU A 29 8.11 7.86 16.83
CA LEU A 29 6.75 7.35 17.11
C LEU A 29 5.94 7.03 15.86
N ARG A 30 6.53 7.19 14.66
CA ARG A 30 5.90 6.71 13.43
C ARG A 30 6.20 5.22 13.32
N SER A 31 5.24 4.40 13.74
CA SER A 31 5.20 2.97 13.41
C SER A 31 5.49 2.81 11.92
N ALA A 32 6.68 2.31 11.59
CA ALA A 32 6.97 1.89 10.24
C ALA A 32 5.93 0.81 9.88
N PRO A 33 5.28 0.87 8.70
CA PRO A 33 4.51 -0.27 8.24
C PRO A 33 5.49 -1.43 8.13
N GLY A 34 5.32 -2.44 8.99
CA GLY A 34 6.15 -3.63 8.97
C GLY A 34 6.07 -4.26 7.59
N ALA A 35 7.19 -4.29 6.87
CA ALA A 35 7.30 -5.02 5.63
C ALA A 35 7.23 -6.52 5.97
N GLY A 36 6.03 -7.09 5.89
CA GLY A 36 5.84 -8.53 6.00
C GLY A 36 6.55 -9.21 4.83
N SER A 37 7.47 -10.13 5.14
CA SER A 37 7.98 -11.08 4.15
C SER A 37 6.79 -11.88 3.63
N VAL A 38 6.46 -11.75 2.34
CA VAL A 38 5.44 -12.59 1.71
C VAL A 38 6.02 -14.00 1.62
N PRO A 39 5.46 -15.00 2.33
CA PRO A 39 5.92 -16.38 2.23
C PRO A 39 5.76 -16.88 0.79
N ASP A 40 6.65 -17.76 0.33
CA ASP A 40 6.52 -18.40 -0.98
C ASP A 40 5.17 -19.14 -1.06
N PRO A 41 4.23 -18.71 -1.93
CA PRO A 41 2.89 -19.28 -2.00
C PRO A 41 2.84 -20.75 -2.43
N ARG A 42 3.99 -21.35 -2.80
CA ARG A 42 4.09 -22.77 -3.16
C ARG A 42 4.39 -23.71 -2.00
N ALA A 43 4.85 -23.20 -0.85
CA ALA A 43 5.27 -24.06 0.26
C ALA A 43 4.20 -24.19 1.36
N ASP A 44 3.43 -23.13 1.63
CA ASP A 44 2.53 -23.10 2.78
C ASP A 44 1.06 -22.97 2.35
N ALA A 45 0.26 -23.97 2.72
CA ALA A 45 -1.19 -23.97 2.53
C ALA A 45 -1.88 -22.79 3.23
N ILE A 46 -1.29 -22.29 4.32
CA ILE A 46 -1.84 -21.26 5.18
C ILE A 46 -0.89 -20.06 5.22
N ILE A 47 -1.38 -18.91 4.75
CA ILE A 47 -0.66 -17.64 4.80
C ILE A 47 -1.10 -16.88 6.05
N VAL A 48 -0.14 -16.32 6.80
CA VAL A 48 -0.40 -15.51 7.99
C VAL A 48 0.01 -14.07 7.73
N VAL A 49 -0.93 -13.15 7.89
CA VAL A 49 -0.73 -11.73 7.65
C VAL A 49 -1.06 -10.95 8.93
N PRO A 50 -0.09 -10.26 9.56
CA PRO A 50 -0.40 -9.35 10.66
C PRO A 50 -1.12 -8.11 10.13
N VAL A 51 -2.17 -7.68 10.82
CA VAL A 51 -2.98 -6.52 10.41
C VAL A 51 -3.30 -5.61 11.59
N GLN A 52 -3.42 -4.32 11.32
CA GLN A 52 -4.01 -3.37 12.25
C GLN A 52 -5.51 -3.25 11.96
N LEU A 53 -6.35 -3.70 12.90
CA LEU A 53 -7.81 -3.72 12.77
C LEU A 53 -8.45 -2.39 13.15
N GLY A 54 -7.74 -1.59 13.96
CA GLY A 54 -8.16 -0.26 14.40
C GLY A 54 -7.02 0.48 15.10
N ARG A 55 -7.28 1.68 15.63
CA ARG A 55 -6.24 2.55 16.23
C ARG A 55 -5.39 1.81 17.27
N ASP A 56 -6.03 1.06 18.16
CA ASP A 56 -5.40 0.31 19.25
C ASP A 56 -5.70 -1.20 19.18
N ALA A 57 -6.08 -1.69 17.99
CA ALA A 57 -6.46 -3.09 17.77
C ALA A 57 -5.58 -3.71 16.69
N TYR A 58 -4.89 -4.78 17.06
CA TYR A 58 -4.01 -5.55 16.17
C TYR A 58 -4.53 -6.98 16.07
N GLY A 59 -4.25 -7.61 14.94
CA GLY A 59 -4.75 -8.93 14.64
C GLY A 59 -3.89 -9.72 13.68
N LEU A 60 -4.32 -10.94 13.44
CA LEU A 60 -3.75 -11.86 12.47
C LEU A 60 -4.86 -12.28 11.52
N VAL A 61 -4.60 -12.18 10.22
CA VAL A 61 -5.43 -12.78 9.18
C VAL A 61 -4.73 -14.06 8.73
N MET A 62 -5.47 -15.17 8.80
CA MET A 62 -5.05 -16.48 8.35
C MET A 62 -5.80 -16.77 7.05
N VAL A 63 -5.08 -17.10 5.98
CA VAL A 63 -5.67 -17.39 4.66
C VAL A 63 -5.26 -18.81 4.25
N ASP A 64 -6.23 -19.71 4.23
CA ASP A 64 -6.05 -21.06 3.69
C ASP A 64 -6.26 -21.03 2.17
N THR A 65 -5.19 -21.23 1.43
CA THR A 65 -5.18 -21.22 -0.04
C THR A 65 -5.68 -22.51 -0.65
N ILE A 66 -5.68 -23.62 0.11
CA ILE A 66 -6.17 -24.93 -0.32
C ILE A 66 -7.66 -25.05 -0.02
N GLY A 67 -8.04 -24.86 1.24
CA GLY A 67 -9.44 -24.93 1.69
C GLY A 67 -10.28 -23.72 1.29
N LYS A 68 -9.67 -22.65 0.78
CA LYS A 68 -10.33 -21.40 0.37
C LYS A 68 -11.14 -20.76 1.50
N THR A 69 -10.56 -20.76 2.70
CA THR A 69 -11.15 -20.14 3.90
C THR A 69 -10.24 -19.04 4.43
N LEU A 70 -10.82 -18.08 5.14
CA LEU A 70 -10.08 -17.02 5.81
C LEU A 70 -10.61 -16.81 7.23
N TRP A 71 -9.70 -16.50 8.15
CA TRP A 71 -10.03 -16.21 9.54
C TRP A 71 -9.29 -14.97 10.01
N VAL A 72 -9.98 -14.16 10.80
CA VAL A 72 -9.41 -12.93 11.38
C VAL A 72 -9.46 -13.05 12.89
N TYR A 73 -8.29 -12.98 13.53
CA TYR A 73 -8.15 -12.94 14.97
C TYR A 73 -7.71 -11.54 15.41
N GLU A 74 -8.31 -11.05 16.49
CA GLU A 74 -7.84 -9.88 17.22
C GLU A 74 -7.01 -10.32 18.43
N ILE A 75 -5.89 -9.66 18.64
CA ILE A 75 -5.04 -9.82 19.81
C ILE A 75 -5.48 -8.80 20.84
N SER A 76 -6.12 -9.25 21.92
CA SER A 76 -6.53 -8.36 22.99
C SER A 76 -5.33 -7.93 23.84
N ALA A 77 -4.85 -6.70 23.63
CA ALA A 77 -3.77 -6.11 24.43
C ALA A 77 -4.20 -5.78 25.88
N ARG A 78 -5.51 -5.79 26.17
CA ARG A 78 -6.07 -5.45 27.50
C ARG A 78 -6.40 -6.68 28.34
N ALA A 79 -6.38 -7.88 27.77
CA ALA A 79 -6.67 -9.11 28.50
C ALA A 79 -5.40 -9.62 29.20
N PRO A 80 -5.50 -10.17 30.42
CA PRO A 80 -4.35 -10.61 31.22
C PRO A 80 -3.52 -11.75 30.63
N LYS A 81 -3.89 -12.30 29.45
CA LYS A 81 -3.25 -13.45 28.81
C LYS A 81 -3.09 -13.33 27.29
N ASN A 82 -3.02 -12.13 26.70
CA ASN A 82 -2.93 -11.94 25.23
C ASN A 82 -3.89 -12.86 24.46
N GLN A 83 -5.15 -12.84 24.88
CA GLN A 83 -6.15 -13.76 24.34
C GLN A 83 -6.44 -13.42 22.88
N LEU A 84 -6.39 -14.44 22.02
CA LEU A 84 -6.86 -14.35 20.64
C LEU A 84 -8.38 -14.45 20.61
N ARG A 85 -9.03 -13.47 19.99
CA ARG A 85 -10.47 -13.47 19.75
C ARG A 85 -10.74 -13.62 18.26
N LEU A 86 -11.48 -14.65 17.87
CA LEU A 86 -11.94 -14.77 16.49
C LEU A 86 -12.98 -13.69 16.19
N LEU A 87 -12.69 -12.81 15.23
CA LEU A 87 -13.60 -11.76 14.78
C LEU A 87 -14.44 -12.20 13.59
N ALA A 88 -13.83 -12.89 12.63
CA ALA A 88 -14.49 -13.29 11.41
C ALA A 88 -13.91 -14.61 10.88
N ALA A 89 -14.77 -15.39 10.25
CA ALA A 89 -14.46 -16.62 9.55
C ALA A 89 -15.34 -16.66 8.30
N ARG A 90 -14.75 -16.89 7.12
CA ARG A 90 -15.52 -16.97 5.86
C ARG A 90 -14.80 -17.81 4.81
N ASP A 91 -15.60 -18.49 4.00
CA ASP A 91 -15.16 -19.14 2.78
C ASP A 91 -15.15 -18.14 1.61
N TRP A 92 -14.06 -18.14 0.84
CA TRP A 92 -13.84 -17.23 -0.29
C TRP A 92 -13.69 -17.97 -1.62
N GLN A 93 -14.07 -19.26 -1.66
CA GLN A 93 -13.96 -20.11 -2.86
C GLN A 93 -14.55 -19.45 -4.12
N TYR A 94 -15.68 -18.75 -3.96
CA TYR A 94 -16.39 -18.12 -5.07
C TYR A 94 -16.12 -16.62 -5.21
N ASP A 95 -15.36 -16.01 -4.29
CA ASP A 95 -15.09 -14.57 -4.31
C ASP A 95 -14.32 -14.16 -5.57
N GLN A 96 -13.47 -15.04 -6.11
CA GLN A 96 -12.74 -14.80 -7.35
C GLN A 96 -13.63 -14.78 -8.60
N LEU A 97 -14.85 -15.33 -8.52
CA LEU A 97 -15.81 -15.32 -9.62
C LEU A 97 -16.61 -14.01 -9.65
N LEU A 98 -16.53 -13.19 -8.60
CA LEU A 98 -17.23 -11.92 -8.51
C LEU A 98 -16.46 -10.85 -9.29
N THR A 99 -16.97 -10.50 -10.47
CA THR A 99 -16.28 -9.55 -11.37
C THR A 99 -16.57 -8.08 -11.05
N GLU A 100 -17.76 -7.78 -10.52
CA GLU A 100 -18.23 -6.41 -10.26
C GLU A 100 -18.99 -6.28 -8.92
N TYR A 101 -18.62 -7.08 -7.92
CA TYR A 101 -19.24 -7.00 -6.60
C TYR A 101 -18.50 -5.99 -5.71
N ASN A 102 -19.24 -5.19 -4.94
CA ASN A 102 -18.70 -4.14 -4.07
C ASN A 102 -17.75 -3.13 -4.75
N THR A 103 -17.87 -2.94 -6.07
CA THR A 103 -17.08 -1.94 -6.78
C THR A 103 -17.86 -0.62 -6.85
N GLY A 104 -17.26 0.47 -6.36
CA GLY A 104 -17.77 1.82 -6.60
C GLY A 104 -17.59 2.23 -8.07
N GLU A 105 -18.17 3.37 -8.46
CA GLU A 105 -17.88 3.94 -9.78
C GLU A 105 -16.46 4.54 -9.82
N PRO A 106 -15.71 4.40 -10.94
CA PRO A 106 -16.08 3.67 -12.16
C PRO A 106 -15.88 2.15 -12.05
N ARG A 107 -16.82 1.39 -12.61
CA ARG A 107 -16.74 -0.08 -12.67
C ARG A 107 -15.61 -0.54 -13.59
N PRO A 108 -15.04 -1.75 -13.39
CA PRO A 108 -13.95 -2.27 -14.23
C PRO A 108 -14.32 -2.32 -15.72
N SER A 109 -15.57 -2.65 -16.06
CA SER A 109 -16.10 -2.59 -17.42
C SER A 109 -16.12 -1.18 -18.01
N GLN A 110 -16.46 -0.16 -17.21
CA GLN A 110 -16.42 1.25 -17.62
C GLN A 110 -14.99 1.71 -17.84
N VAL A 111 -14.06 1.33 -16.95
CA VAL A 111 -12.63 1.62 -17.11
C VAL A 111 -12.09 0.96 -18.40
N LYS A 112 -12.47 -0.29 -18.69
CA LYS A 112 -12.11 -0.96 -19.94
C LYS A 112 -12.58 -0.20 -21.18
N GLN A 113 -13.83 0.27 -21.19
CA GLN A 113 -14.35 1.08 -22.29
C GLN A 113 -13.60 2.41 -22.45
N LEU A 114 -13.22 3.05 -21.35
CA LEU A 114 -12.42 4.28 -21.40
C LEU A 114 -11.02 4.01 -21.99
N LEU A 115 -10.37 2.93 -21.60
CA LEU A 115 -9.07 2.55 -22.13
C LEU A 115 -9.15 2.19 -23.63
N GLU A 116 -10.17 1.47 -24.07
CA GLU A 116 -10.38 1.17 -25.49
C GLU A 116 -10.56 2.45 -26.33
N LYS A 117 -11.30 3.44 -25.81
CA LYS A 117 -11.45 4.75 -26.46
C LYS A 117 -10.14 5.53 -26.53
N LEU A 118 -9.26 5.39 -25.53
CA LEU A 118 -7.95 6.05 -25.51
C LEU A 118 -6.91 5.35 -26.40
N ASP A 119 -6.97 4.02 -26.54
CA ASP A 119 -6.00 3.24 -27.34
C ASP A 119 -6.29 3.32 -28.86
N THR A 120 -7.56 3.53 -29.23
CA THR A 120 -8.01 3.66 -30.62
C THR A 120 -7.29 4.78 -31.40
N PRO A 121 -7.22 6.04 -30.92
CA PRO A 121 -6.55 7.11 -31.66
C PRO A 121 -5.03 6.88 -31.83
N GLN A 122 -4.34 6.30 -30.83
CA GLN A 122 -2.91 6.00 -30.95
C GLN A 122 -2.62 4.91 -31.98
N LYS A 123 -3.46 3.88 -32.07
CA LYS A 123 -3.30 2.81 -33.06
C LYS A 123 -3.51 3.31 -34.49
N VAL A 124 -4.50 4.19 -34.70
CA VAL A 124 -4.76 4.80 -36.00
C VAL A 124 -3.57 5.65 -36.44
N GLU A 125 -3.08 6.54 -35.57
CA GLU A 125 -1.94 7.42 -35.89
C GLU A 125 -0.66 6.63 -36.21
N ARG A 126 -0.35 5.59 -35.41
CA ARG A 126 0.80 4.71 -35.67
C ARG A 126 0.67 3.95 -36.98
N ARG A 127 -0.54 3.50 -37.34
CA ARG A 127 -0.80 2.80 -38.59
C ARG A 127 -0.64 3.74 -39.78
N THR A 128 -1.28 4.91 -39.74
CA THR A 128 -1.17 5.92 -40.79
C THR A 128 0.28 6.37 -40.98
N ARG A 129 1.02 6.57 -39.89
CA ARG A 129 2.46 6.90 -39.97
C ARG A 129 3.29 5.82 -40.65
N ARG A 130 3.05 4.54 -40.34
CA ARG A 130 3.73 3.42 -41.01
C ARG A 130 3.40 3.34 -42.50
N GLU A 131 2.13 3.50 -42.85
CA GLU A 131 1.67 3.50 -44.26
C GLU A 131 2.30 4.67 -45.03
N LEU A 132 2.43 5.86 -44.42
CA LEU A 132 3.12 7.01 -45.01
C LEU A 132 4.63 6.78 -45.16
N GLU A 133 5.28 6.16 -44.17
CA GLU A 133 6.71 5.82 -44.23
C GLU A 133 7.00 4.75 -45.29
N GLU A 134 6.09 3.80 -45.50
CA GLU A 134 6.19 2.75 -46.53
C GLU A 134 5.99 3.31 -47.95
N LEU A 135 5.04 4.24 -48.14
CA LEU A 135 4.84 4.93 -49.42
C LEU A 135 5.95 5.93 -49.76
N ALA A 136 6.66 6.45 -48.76
CA ALA A 136 7.77 7.38 -48.94
C ALA A 136 9.12 6.70 -49.21
N GLN A 137 9.21 5.36 -49.15
CA GLN A 137 10.42 4.65 -49.52
C GLN A 137 10.54 4.56 -51.04
N PRO A 138 11.56 5.19 -51.66
CA PRO A 138 11.78 5.05 -53.09
C PRO A 138 12.14 3.61 -53.41
N ALA A 139 11.51 3.03 -54.43
CA ALA A 139 11.93 1.76 -55.00
C ALA A 139 13.38 1.91 -55.46
N ILE A 140 14.30 1.30 -54.72
CA ILE A 140 15.70 1.19 -55.11
C ILE A 140 15.77 -0.02 -56.05
N ASP A 141 15.68 0.27 -57.35
CA ASP A 141 16.07 -0.64 -58.43
C ASP A 141 17.58 -0.55 -58.70
#